data_AF-A0A960E1Q7-F1
#
_entry.id   AF-A0A960E1Q7-F1
#
_cell.length_a   1.000
_cell.length_b   1.000
_cell.length_c   1.000
_cell.angle_alpha   90.00
_cell.angle_beta   90.00
_cell.angle_gamma   90.00
#
_symmetry.space_group_name_H-M   'P 1'
#
loop_
_entity.id
_entity.type
_entity.pdbx_description
1 polymer ?
#
loop_
_entity_poly.entity_id
_entity_poly.type
_entity_poly.pdbx_seq_one_letter_code
_entity_poly.pdbx_strand_id
1 'polypeptide(L)'
;MPCPADATGLPVDVVEVPEGAALGAAFLARCVAGLEPSDSPWGAGLGDARRWARTGRRVEPDERWVPHASDRYARFRDLTAAAIARP
;
A
#
# COMPACT_ATOMS: atom_id res chain seq x y z
N MET A 1 -10.15 16.62 -4.64
CA MET A 1 -9.60 15.52 -5.46
C MET A 1 -9.80 14.24 -4.66
N PRO A 2 -10.46 13.20 -5.20
CA PRO A 2 -10.68 11.96 -4.45
C PRO A 2 -9.35 11.29 -4.14
N CYS A 3 -9.18 10.82 -2.90
CA CYS A 3 -8.01 10.09 -2.46
C CYS A 3 -8.20 8.57 -2.65
N PRO A 4 -7.13 7.75 -2.57
CA PRO A 4 -7.25 6.30 -2.70
C PRO A 4 -8.28 5.65 -1.75
N ALA A 5 -8.48 6.19 -0.54
CA ALA A 5 -9.47 5.69 0.41
C ALA A 5 -10.91 5.89 -0.09
N ASP A 6 -11.20 7.02 -0.77
CA ASP A 6 -12.52 7.28 -1.34
C ASP A 6 -12.82 6.35 -2.52
N ALA A 7 -11.79 6.02 -3.31
CA ALA A 7 -11.92 5.15 -4.47
C ALA A 7 -12.13 3.68 -4.09
N THR A 8 -11.51 3.22 -2.99
CA THR A 8 -11.66 1.85 -2.51
C THR A 8 -12.81 1.67 -1.52
N GLY A 9 -13.29 2.76 -0.90
CA GLY A 9 -14.24 2.68 0.21
C GLY A 9 -13.63 2.04 1.47
N LEU A 10 -12.30 1.97 1.56
CA LEU A 10 -11.58 1.33 2.67
C LEU A 10 -10.56 2.30 3.27
N PRO A 11 -10.30 2.22 4.60
CA PRO A 11 -9.27 3.03 5.22
C PRO A 11 -7.87 2.70 4.65
N VAL A 12 -7.06 3.72 4.40
CA VAL A 12 -5.71 3.59 3.82
C VAL A 12 -4.65 4.06 4.82
N ASP A 13 -3.74 3.16 5.17
CA ASP A 13 -2.55 3.46 5.96
C ASP A 13 -1.43 3.98 5.04
N VAL A 14 -1.02 5.23 5.23
CA VAL A 14 0.04 5.88 4.46
C VAL A 14 1.39 5.57 5.09
N VAL A 15 2.31 5.05 4.29
CA VAL A 15 3.68 4.79 4.72
C VAL A 15 4.37 6.09 5.19
N GLU A 16 5.13 6.01 6.27
CA GLU A 16 5.90 7.16 6.79
C GLU A 16 7.13 7.44 5.90
N VAL A 17 7.74 6.40 5.33
CA VAL A 17 8.97 6.47 4.53
C VAL A 17 8.71 5.91 3.13
N PRO A 18 8.79 6.73 2.06
CA PRO A 18 8.44 6.31 0.71
C PRO A 18 9.41 5.29 0.10
N GLU A 19 10.64 5.17 0.60
CA GLU A 19 11.70 4.29 0.08
C GLU A 19 11.53 2.81 0.49
N GLY A 20 10.29 2.30 0.53
CA GLY A 20 9.96 0.98 1.05
C GLY A 20 10.79 -0.18 0.46
N ALA A 21 11.15 -0.08 -0.83
CA ALA A 21 12.00 -1.09 -1.49
C ALA A 21 13.44 -1.08 -0.96
N ALA A 22 14.07 0.10 -0.84
CA ALA A 22 15.43 0.23 -0.33
C ALA A 22 15.50 -0.15 1.16
N LEU A 23 14.48 0.27 1.93
CA LEU A 23 14.35 -0.08 3.35
C LEU A 23 14.20 -1.60 3.54
N GLY A 24 13.36 -2.24 2.72
CA GLY A 24 13.20 -3.69 2.73
C GLY A 24 14.49 -4.44 2.36
N ALA A 25 15.22 -3.97 1.35
CA ALA A 25 16.51 -4.55 0.97
C ALA A 25 17.55 -4.45 2.10
N ALA A 26 17.63 -3.30 2.76
CA ALA A 26 18.53 -3.11 3.91
C ALA A 26 18.18 -4.02 5.09
N PHE A 27 16.87 -4.18 5.38
CA PHE A 27 16.40 -5.10 6.42
C PHE A 27 16.76 -6.55 6.10
N LEU A 28 16.51 -7.01 4.87
CA LEU A 28 16.85 -8.36 4.43
C LEU A 28 18.36 -8.64 4.52
N ALA A 29 19.20 -7.67 4.12
CA ALA A 29 20.65 -7.80 4.24
C ALA A 29 21.09 -8.00 5.71
N ARG A 30 20.43 -7.32 6.66
CA ARG A 30 20.68 -7.50 8.09
C ARG A 30 20.19 -8.83 8.63
N CYS A 31 19.03 -9.32 8.18
CA CYS A 31 18.59 -10.68 8.51
C CYS A 31 19.61 -11.73 8.07
N VAL A 32 20.10 -11.65 6.82
CA VAL A 32 21.12 -12.57 6.29
C VAL A 32 22.43 -12.46 7.06
N ALA A 33 22.81 -11.25 7.49
CA ALA A 33 23.99 -11.02 8.32
C ALA A 33 23.81 -11.47 9.80
N GLY A 34 22.65 -12.01 10.19
CA GLY A 34 22.35 -12.40 11.57
C GLY A 34 22.24 -11.22 12.54
N LEU A 35 22.00 -10.01 12.03
CA LEU A 35 21.95 -8.76 12.79
C LEU A 35 20.53 -8.38 13.23
N GLU A 36 19.52 -9.09 12.75
CA GLU A 36 18.14 -8.94 13.24
C GLU A 36 17.81 -10.06 14.23
N PRO A 37 17.15 -9.73 15.36
CA PRO A 37 16.58 -10.72 16.28
C PRO A 37 15.69 -11.71 15.52
N SER A 38 15.76 -13.00 15.86
CA SER A 38 14.89 -14.04 15.31
C SER A 38 14.36 -14.92 16.43
N ASP A 39 13.17 -14.59 16.91
CA ASP A 39 12.40 -15.46 17.81
C ASP A 39 11.74 -16.61 17.01
N SER A 40 11.77 -16.52 15.68
CA SER A 40 11.22 -17.50 14.75
C SER A 40 12.19 -18.68 14.56
N PRO A 41 11.74 -19.94 14.70
CA PRO A 41 12.55 -21.12 14.41
C PRO A 41 12.94 -21.27 12.92
N TRP A 42 12.40 -20.41 12.04
CA TRP A 42 12.68 -20.39 10.60
C TRP A 42 13.70 -19.29 10.20
N GLY A 43 14.35 -18.66 11.17
CA GLY A 43 15.65 -17.98 11.00
C GLY A 43 15.67 -16.58 10.37
N ALA A 44 14.58 -16.13 9.75
CA ALA A 44 14.46 -14.74 9.30
C ALA A 44 13.38 -14.06 10.13
N GLY A 45 13.76 -13.13 11.02
CA GLY A 45 12.85 -12.32 11.84
C GLY A 45 11.95 -11.37 11.03
N LEU A 46 11.37 -11.80 9.91
CA LEU A 46 10.58 -10.99 8.99
C LEU A 46 9.36 -10.33 9.66
N GLY A 47 8.83 -10.94 10.72
CA GLY A 47 7.78 -10.34 11.55
C GLY A 47 8.18 -9.02 12.21
N ASP A 48 9.49 -8.82 12.41
CA ASP A 48 10.06 -7.62 13.01
C ASP A 48 10.26 -6.48 12.00
N ALA A 49 10.02 -6.70 10.71
CA ALA A 49 10.12 -5.66 9.69
C ALA A 49 9.25 -4.44 9.99
N ARG A 50 8.18 -4.59 10.80
CA ARG A 50 7.34 -3.50 11.30
C ARG A 50 8.09 -2.49 12.20
N ARG A 51 9.25 -2.86 12.78
CA ARG A 51 10.12 -1.90 13.49
C ARG A 51 10.81 -0.93 12.52
N TRP A 52 11.06 -1.38 11.29
CA TRP A 52 11.67 -0.61 10.23
C TRP A 52 10.62 0.19 9.45
N ALA A 53 9.54 -0.48 9.05
CA ALA A 53 8.45 0.12 8.30
C ALA A 53 7.38 0.68 9.24
N ARG A 54 7.20 2.01 9.23
CA ARG A 54 6.16 2.69 10.02
C ARG A 54 5.08 3.28 9.12
N THR A 55 3.86 3.33 9.67
CA THR A 55 2.72 4.05 9.10
C THR A 55 2.72 5.46 9.66
N GLY A 56 2.67 6.47 8.79
CA GLY A 56 2.62 7.87 9.19
C GLY A 56 1.22 8.34 9.59
N ARG A 57 0.23 8.12 8.72
CA ARG A 57 -1.18 8.47 9.01
C ARG A 57 -2.15 7.49 8.36
N ARG A 58 -3.33 7.37 8.96
CA ARG A 58 -4.47 6.68 8.35
C ARG A 58 -5.40 7.70 7.67
N VAL A 59 -5.89 7.39 6.49
CA VAL A 59 -6.88 8.17 5.75
C VAL A 59 -8.17 7.34 5.70
N GLU A 60 -9.22 7.87 6.33
CA GLU A 60 -10.56 7.28 6.29
C GLU A 60 -11.29 7.69 5.00
N PRO A 61 -12.18 6.85 4.45
CA PRO A 61 -13.03 7.24 3.33
C PRO A 61 -13.97 8.39 3.71
N ASP A 62 -14.11 9.38 2.84
CA ASP A 62 -15.10 10.44 3.00
C ASP A 62 -16.41 10.01 2.30
N GLU A 63 -17.48 9.82 3.08
CA GLU A 63 -18.80 9.42 2.59
C GLU A 63 -19.35 10.35 1.49
N ARG A 64 -18.93 11.62 1.48
CA ARG A 64 -19.32 12.60 0.45
C ARG A 64 -18.64 12.30 -0.89
N TRP A 65 -17.44 11.71 -0.87
CA TRP A 65 -16.64 11.47 -2.07
C TRP A 65 -16.73 10.04 -2.60
N VAL A 66 -17.04 9.06 -1.76
CA VAL A 66 -17.16 7.65 -2.16
C VAL A 66 -18.12 7.46 -3.36
N PRO A 67 -19.36 7.98 -3.35
CA PRO A 67 -20.26 7.84 -4.50
C PRO A 67 -19.67 8.45 -5.79
N HIS A 68 -19.07 9.63 -5.68
CA HIS A 68 -18.45 10.32 -6.81
C HIS A 68 -17.19 9.61 -7.32
N ALA A 69 -16.46 8.90 -6.46
CA ALA A 69 -15.32 8.09 -6.87
C ALA A 69 -15.80 6.83 -7.62
N SER A 70 -16.87 6.19 -7.14
CA SER A 70 -17.52 5.07 -7.83
C SER A 70 -18.03 5.44 -9.22
N ASP A 71 -18.73 6.56 -9.37
CA ASP A 71 -19.23 7.04 -10.67
C ASP A 71 -18.10 7.27 -11.67
N ARG A 72 -17.01 7.90 -11.21
CA ARG A 72 -15.82 8.13 -12.04
C ARG A 72 -15.15 6.82 -12.43
N TYR A 73 -15.08 5.84 -11.52
CA TYR A 73 -14.53 4.53 -11.81
C TYR A 73 -15.38 3.76 -12.83
N ALA A 74 -16.71 3.83 -12.74
CA ALA A 74 -17.61 3.23 -13.73
C ALA A 74 -17.35 3.81 -15.12
N ARG A 75 -17.31 5.15 -15.24
CA ARG A 75 -16.98 5.83 -16.49
C ARG A 75 -15.58 5.47 -17.01
N PHE A 76 -14.59 5.38 -16.14
CA PHE A 76 -13.24 4.96 -16.52
C PHE A 76 -13.24 3.56 -17.15
N ARG A 77 -14.01 2.62 -16.58
CA ARG A 77 -14.15 1.27 -17.14
C ARG A 77 -14.77 1.28 -18.52
N ASP A 78 -15.84 2.04 -18.72
CA ASP A 78 -16.50 2.17 -20.02
C ASP A 78 -15.55 2.74 -21.09
N LEU A 79 -14.83 3.81 -20.74
CA LEU A 79 -13.84 4.43 -21.63
C LEU A 79 -12.67 3.48 -21.94
N THR A 80 -12.21 2.73 -20.95
CA THR A 80 -11.13 1.74 -21.13
C THR A 80 -11.57 0.61 -22.04
N ALA A 81 -12.79 0.08 -21.86
CA ALA A 81 -13.35 -0.93 -22.73
C ALA A 81 -13.46 -0.44 -24.18
N ALA A 82 -13.94 0.80 -24.38
CA ALA A 82 -14.02 1.41 -25.70
C ALA A 82 -12.63 1.63 -26.34
N ALA A 83 -11.63 2.01 -25.55
CA ALA A 83 -10.25 2.19 -26.02
C ALA A 83 -9.61 0.86 -26.44
N ILE A 84 -9.84 -0.22 -25.70
CA ILE A 84 -9.37 -1.57 -26.03
C ILE A 84 -10.05 -2.11 -27.29
N ALA A 85 -11.34 -1.82 -27.47
CA ALA A 85 -12.11 -2.29 -28.62
C ALA A 85 -11.81 -1.53 -29.92
N ARG A 86 -11.08 -0.40 -29.85
CA ARG A 86 -10.63 0.31 -31.04
C ARG A 86 -9.43 -0.42 -31.66
N PRO A 87 -9.50 -0.80 -32.95
CA PRO A 87 -8.39 -1.41 -33.67
C PRO A 87 -7.22 -0.44 -33.89
#